data_AF-A0A534Q626-F1
#
_entry.id   AF-A0A534Q626-F1
#
_cell.length_a   1.000
_cell.length_b   1.000
_cell.length_c   1.000
_cell.angle_alpha   90.00
_cell.angle_beta   90.00
_cell.angle_gamma   90.00
#
_symmetry.space_group_name_H-M   'P 1'
#
loop_
_entity.id
_entity.type
_entity.pdbx_description
1 polymer ?
#
loop_
_entity_poly.entity_id
_entity_poly.type
_entity_poly.pdbx_seq_one_letter_code
_entity_poly.pdbx_strand_id
1 'polypeptide(L)'
;MYVLAILTILLSAADHWTTYLCLRGPVAGWHVAEANPLAQWLFDSFGLVPGLLIDSGVTLGAIAFLLSTTQVPKLAKGLFFGLVIVGTSVAVYNNWVAIHALGLSPLGSA
;
A
#
# COMPACT_ATOMS: atom_id res chain seq x y z
N MET A 1 4.71 20.17 2.09
CA MET A 1 5.39 18.88 2.29
C MET A 1 4.66 18.00 3.29
N TYR A 2 4.33 18.49 4.50
CA TYR A 2 3.58 17.70 5.47
C TYR A 2 2.23 17.17 4.97
N VAL A 3 1.45 17.98 4.23
CA VAL A 3 0.19 17.50 3.61
C VAL A 3 0.42 16.30 2.70
N LEU A 4 1.43 16.36 1.83
CA LEU A 4 1.76 15.24 0.93
C LEU A 4 2.22 14.00 1.70
N ALA A 5 3.01 14.17 2.76
CA ALA A 5 3.42 13.07 3.61
C ALA A 5 2.23 12.42 4.34
N ILE A 6 1.32 13.23 4.89
CA ILE A 6 0.09 12.74 5.54
C ILE A 6 -0.78 11.99 4.53
N LEU A 7 -1.00 12.56 3.34
CA LEU A 7 -1.75 11.88 2.28
C LEU A 7 -1.10 10.56 1.86
N THR A 8 0.23 10.53 1.77
CA THR A 8 0.97 9.31 1.48
C THR A 8 0.73 8.25 2.56
N ILE A 9 0.81 8.62 3.84
CA ILE A 9 0.55 7.70 4.96
C ILE A 9 -0.88 7.17 4.90
N LEU A 10 -1.88 8.04 4.72
CA LEU A 10 -3.28 7.64 4.67
C LEU A 10 -3.57 6.71 3.49
N LEU A 11 -3.01 7.00 2.31
CA LEU A 11 -3.16 6.16 1.13
C LEU A 11 -2.42 4.83 1.27
N SER A 12 -1.20 4.82 1.80
CA SER A 12 -0.48 3.57 2.07
C SER A 12 -1.23 2.70 3.09
N ALA A 13 -1.81 3.30 4.13
CA ALA A 13 -2.64 2.57 5.08
C ALA A 13 -3.90 1.98 4.41
N ALA A 14 -4.55 2.74 3.52
CA ALA A 14 -5.68 2.23 2.74
C ALA A 14 -5.27 1.10 1.79
N ASP A 15 -4.11 1.22 1.14
CA ASP A 15 -3.55 0.21 0.25
C ASP A 15 -3.30 -1.08 1.01
N HIS A 16 -2.55 -1.02 2.12
CA HIS A 16 -2.28 -2.17 2.98
C HIS A 16 -3.54 -2.81 3.56
N TRP A 17 -4.53 -2.01 3.95
CA TRP A 17 -5.83 -2.53 4.38
C TRP A 17 -6.55 -3.28 3.28
N THR A 18 -6.64 -2.70 2.09
CA THR A 18 -7.36 -3.31 0.96
C THR A 18 -6.62 -4.54 0.40
N THR A 19 -5.28 -4.51 0.33
CA THR A 19 -4.45 -5.68 0.02
C THR A 19 -4.66 -6.80 1.03
N TYR A 20 -4.69 -6.48 2.34
CA TYR A 20 -4.99 -7.48 3.36
C TYR A 20 -6.36 -8.12 3.12
N LEU A 21 -7.40 -7.34 2.85
CA LEU A 21 -8.73 -7.89 2.56
C LEU A 21 -8.72 -8.83 1.35
N CYS A 22 -8.04 -8.45 0.27
CA CYS A 22 -7.94 -9.25 -0.95
C CYS A 22 -7.18 -10.56 -0.77
N LEU A 23 -6.13 -10.57 0.06
CA LEU A 23 -5.16 -11.68 0.13
C LEU A 23 -5.22 -12.50 1.42
N ARG A 24 -5.99 -12.09 2.45
CA ARG A 24 -6.02 -12.77 3.76
C ARG A 24 -6.53 -14.21 3.73
N GLY A 25 -7.22 -14.62 2.67
CA GLY A 25 -7.72 -15.97 2.55
C GLY A 25 -8.18 -16.30 1.14
N PRO A 26 -8.30 -17.59 0.81
CA PRO A 26 -8.79 -18.03 -0.48
C PRO A 26 -10.25 -17.61 -0.67
N VAL A 27 -10.56 -17.07 -1.86
CA VAL A 27 -11.95 -16.81 -2.28
C VAL A 27 -12.35 -17.89 -3.27
N ALA A 28 -13.46 -18.58 -3.03
CA ALA A 28 -13.90 -19.71 -3.84
C ALA A 28 -14.07 -19.30 -5.32
N GLY A 29 -13.39 -20.02 -6.22
CA GLY A 29 -13.44 -19.76 -7.67
C GLY A 29 -12.47 -18.68 -8.17
N TRP A 30 -11.65 -18.10 -7.30
CA TRP A 30 -10.69 -17.05 -7.66
C TRP A 30 -9.25 -17.42 -7.29
N HIS A 31 -8.31 -16.97 -8.13
CA HIS A 31 -6.89 -16.95 -7.81
C HIS A 31 -6.44 -15.49 -7.74
N VAL A 32 -6.36 -14.95 -6.52
CA VAL A 32 -5.97 -13.56 -6.27
C VAL A 32 -4.49 -13.54 -5.93
N ALA A 33 -3.73 -12.66 -6.59
CA ALA A 33 -2.30 -12.49 -6.38
C ALA A 33 -1.94 -11.01 -6.36
N GLU A 34 -0.85 -10.66 -5.66
CA GLU A 34 -0.32 -9.30 -5.63
C GLU A 34 0.31 -8.96 -6.99
N ALA A 35 -0.03 -7.79 -7.53
CA ALA A 35 0.46 -7.36 -8.84
C ALA A 35 1.89 -6.80 -8.76
N ASN A 36 2.28 -6.24 -7.61
CA ASN A 36 3.64 -5.77 -7.38
C ASN A 36 4.58 -6.94 -7.06
N PRO A 37 5.56 -7.26 -7.92
CA PRO A 37 6.43 -8.43 -7.73
C PRO A 37 7.28 -8.35 -6.46
N LEU A 38 7.64 -7.15 -5.98
CA LEU A 38 8.39 -6.98 -4.74
C LEU A 38 7.51 -7.26 -3.52
N ALA A 39 6.27 -6.79 -3.54
CA ALA A 39 5.32 -7.06 -2.46
C ALA A 39 4.92 -8.55 -2.44
N GLN A 40 4.68 -9.15 -3.62
CA GLN A 40 4.44 -10.59 -3.74
C GLN A 40 5.60 -11.40 -3.15
N TRP A 41 6.85 -11.10 -3.54
CA TRP A 41 8.03 -11.75 -2.96
C TRP A 41 8.10 -11.60 -1.43
N LEU A 42 7.79 -10.41 -0.91
CA LEU A 42 7.79 -10.14 0.52
C LEU A 42 6.72 -10.97 1.24
N PHE A 43 5.51 -11.07 0.69
CA PHE A 43 4.42 -11.86 1.25
C PHE A 43 4.69 -13.35 1.16
N ASP A 44 5.32 -13.84 0.09
CA ASP A 44 5.71 -15.23 -0.05
C ASP A 44 6.83 -15.61 0.94
N SER A 45 7.74 -14.68 1.21
CA SER A 45 8.90 -14.93 2.09
C SER A 45 8.56 -14.84 3.58
N PHE A 46 7.69 -13.91 3.97
CA PHE A 46 7.42 -13.59 5.37
C PHE A 46 5.96 -13.82 5.80
N GLY A 47 5.07 -14.14 4.86
CA GLY A 47 3.63 -14.14 5.06
C GLY A 47 3.02 -12.74 4.88
N LEU A 48 1.71 -12.70 4.62
CA LEU A 48 0.98 -11.47 4.33
C LEU A 48 1.09 -10.42 5.47
N VAL A 49 0.74 -10.79 6.70
CA VAL A 49 0.71 -9.83 7.82
C VAL A 49 2.11 -9.32 8.18
N PRO A 50 3.13 -10.18 8.39
CA PRO A 50 4.49 -9.69 8.64
C PRO A 50 5.06 -8.89 7.47
N GLY A 51 4.76 -9.29 6.23
CA GLY A 51 5.16 -8.54 5.03
C GLY A 51 4.57 -7.14 4.99
N LEU A 52 3.27 -6.98 5.26
CA LEU A 52 2.62 -5.66 5.34
C LEU A 52 3.23 -4.79 6.45
N LEU A 53 3.59 -5.37 7.60
CA LEU A 53 4.27 -4.63 8.67
C LEU A 53 5.67 -4.14 8.26
N ILE A 54 6.43 -4.98 7.55
CA ILE A 54 7.75 -4.61 7.01
C ILE A 54 7.59 -3.47 5.99
N ASP A 55 6.67 -3.60 5.05
CA ASP A 55 6.40 -2.56 4.05
C ASP A 55 5.97 -1.24 4.71
N SER A 56 5.02 -1.31 5.67
CA SER A 56 4.62 -0.15 6.48
C SER A 56 5.82 0.52 7.17
N GLY A 57 6.69 -0.27 7.79
CA GLY A 57 7.90 0.23 8.46
C GLY A 57 8.87 0.92 7.50
N VAL A 58 9.12 0.30 6.34
CA VAL A 58 9.98 0.87 5.29
C VAL A 58 9.39 2.17 4.74
N THR A 59 8.08 2.18 4.48
CA THR A 59 7.35 3.36 4.00
C THR A 59 7.45 4.50 5.00
N LEU A 60 7.14 4.26 6.29
CA LEU A 60 7.26 5.28 7.33
C LEU A 60 8.70 5.79 7.49
N GLY A 61 9.68 4.89 7.44
CA GLY A 61 11.11 5.24 7.46
C GLY A 61 11.51 6.13 6.29
N ALA A 62 11.08 5.79 5.07
CA ALA A 62 11.33 6.58 3.88
C ALA A 62 10.71 7.98 3.96
N ILE A 63 9.46 8.08 4.45
CA ILE A 63 8.77 9.36 4.65
C ILE A 63 9.51 10.21 5.70
N ALA A 64 9.87 9.64 6.84
CA ALA A 64 10.61 10.33 7.89
C ALA A 64 11.97 10.83 7.40
N PHE A 65 12.70 10.00 6.62
CA PHE A 65 13.93 10.40 5.96
C PHE A 65 13.71 11.56 4.99
N LEU A 66 12.73 11.45 4.09
CA LEU A 66 12.43 12.50 3.10
C LEU A 66 12.02 13.82 3.75
N LEU A 67 11.31 13.77 4.87
CA LEU A 67 10.93 14.98 5.62
C LEU A 67 12.13 15.63 6.31
N SER A 68 13.02 14.84 6.90
CA SER A 68 14.15 15.34 7.70
C SER A 68 15.37 15.75 6.88
N THR A 69 15.63 15.10 5.74
CA THR A 69 16.83 15.38 4.93
C THR A 69 16.79 16.76 4.29
N THR A 70 17.86 17.55 4.40
CA THR A 70 17.98 18.84 3.69
C THR A 70 18.63 18.71 2.31
N GLN A 71 19.15 17.53 1.99
CA GLN A 71 19.94 17.28 0.78
C GLN A 71 19.07 17.17 -0.50
N VAL A 72 17.77 16.94 -0.35
CA VAL A 72 16.85 16.78 -1.49
C VAL A 72 16.05 18.08 -1.70
N PRO A 73 16.04 18.66 -2.91
CA PRO A 73 15.25 19.85 -3.21
C PRO A 73 13.74 19.64 -2.96
N LYS A 74 13.05 20.68 -2.48
CA LYS A 74 11.60 20.63 -2.16
C LYS A 74 10.75 20.17 -3.35
N LEU A 75 11.10 20.59 -4.57
CA LEU A 75 10.40 20.18 -5.78
C LEU A 75 10.52 18.67 -6.02
N ALA A 76 11.74 18.11 -5.92
CA ALA A 76 11.97 16.68 -6.08
C ALA A 76 11.21 15.85 -5.04
N LYS A 77 11.19 16.30 -3.78
CA LYS A 77 10.36 15.68 -2.73
C LYS A 77 8.87 15.73 -3.08
N GLY A 78 8.39 16.88 -3.55
CA GLY A 78 7.00 17.07 -3.95
C GLY A 78 6.59 16.15 -5.11
N LEU A 79 7.43 16.05 -6.14
CA LEU A 79 7.22 15.15 -7.27
C LEU A 79 7.24 13.68 -6.84
N PHE A 80 8.19 13.30 -5.98
CA PHE A 80 8.27 11.95 -5.44
C PHE A 80 6.98 11.58 -4.67
N PHE A 81 6.57 12.40 -3.70
CA PHE A 81 5.32 12.17 -2.98
C PHE A 81 4.11 12.17 -3.92
N GLY A 82 4.07 13.07 -4.90
CA GLY A 82 3.00 13.11 -5.90
C GLY A 82 2.89 11.81 -6.69
N LEU A 83 4.01 11.27 -7.16
CA LEU A 83 4.07 9.99 -7.87
C LEU A 83 3.58 8.83 -6.99
N VAL A 84 4.05 8.77 -5.74
CA VAL A 84 3.63 7.75 -4.77
C VAL A 84 2.13 7.85 -4.52
N ILE A 85 1.61 9.04 -4.23
CA ILE A 85 0.17 9.27 -4.01
C ILE A 85 -0.66 8.78 -5.20
N VAL A 86 -0.28 9.11 -6.43
CA VAL A 86 -1.00 8.67 -7.63
C VAL A 86 -0.93 7.16 -7.81
N GLY A 87 0.27 6.56 -7.70
CA GLY A 87 0.45 5.12 -7.84
C GLY A 87 -0.33 4.34 -6.78
N THR A 88 -0.23 4.72 -5.52
CA THR A 88 -0.97 4.09 -4.42
C THR A 88 -2.47 4.30 -4.55
N SER A 89 -2.93 5.45 -5.05
CA SER A 89 -4.36 5.66 -5.32
C SER A 89 -4.90 4.69 -6.38
N VAL A 90 -4.12 4.38 -7.41
CA VAL A 90 -4.47 3.37 -8.43
C VAL A 90 -4.50 1.97 -7.81
N ALA A 91 -3.54 1.63 -6.95
CA ALA A 91 -3.52 0.35 -6.25
C ALA A 91 -4.76 0.17 -5.35
N VAL A 92 -5.07 1.17 -4.51
CA VAL A 92 -6.28 1.20 -3.68
C VAL A 92 -7.54 1.04 -4.52
N TYR A 93 -7.63 1.74 -5.65
CA TYR A 93 -8.77 1.62 -6.55
C TYR A 93 -8.91 0.21 -7.12
N ASN A 94 -7.81 -0.40 -7.58
CA ASN A 94 -7.81 -1.76 -8.11
C ASN A 94 -8.21 -2.79 -7.04
N ASN A 95 -7.68 -2.63 -5.83
CA ASN A 95 -8.06 -3.48 -4.70
C ASN A 95 -9.54 -3.28 -4.34
N TRP A 96 -10.06 -2.06 -4.41
CA TRP A 96 -11.47 -1.79 -4.18
C TRP A 96 -12.36 -2.49 -5.20
N VAL A 97 -12.01 -2.43 -6.49
CA VAL A 97 -12.70 -3.17 -7.56
C VAL A 97 -12.64 -4.67 -7.30
N ALA A 98 -11.48 -5.20 -6.90
CA ALA A 98 -11.32 -6.61 -6.55
C ALA A 98 -12.20 -7.00 -5.35
N ILE A 99 -12.22 -6.22 -4.27
CA ILE A 99 -13.08 -6.45 -3.09
C ILE A 99 -14.55 -6.59 -3.51
N HIS A 100 -15.04 -5.71 -4.38
CA HIS A 100 -16.41 -5.77 -4.88
C HIS A 100 -16.66 -7.00 -5.75
N ALA A 101 -15.74 -7.33 -6.66
CA ALA A 101 -15.85 -8.49 -7.54
C ALA A 101 -15.79 -9.82 -6.78
N LEU A 102 -15.01 -9.87 -5.69
CA LEU A 102 -14.84 -11.03 -4.81
C LEU A 102 -15.98 -11.16 -3.78
N GLY A 103 -16.86 -10.16 -3.67
CA GLY A 103 -17.94 -10.14 -2.68
C GLY A 103 -17.46 -9.97 -1.24
N LEU A 104 -16.27 -9.39 -1.04
CA LEU A 104 -15.68 -9.20 0.28
C LEU A 104 -16.26 -7.97 0.97
N SER A 105 -16.47 -8.05 2.29
CA SER A 105 -16.85 -6.90 3.10
C SER A 105 -15.66 -5.93 3.25
N PRO A 106 -15.83 -4.63 2.92
CA PRO A 106 -14.81 -3.61 3.17
C PRO A 106 -14.44 -3.42 4.64
N LEU A 107 -15.33 -3.85 5.54
CA LEU A 107 -15.15 -3.79 6.99
C LEU A 107 -14.51 -5.05 7.57
N GLY A 108 -14.17 -6.03 6.72
CA GLY A 108 -13.48 -7.24 7.11
C GLY A 108 -14.36 -8.32 7.74
N SER A 109 -15.68 -8.14 7.84
CA SER A 109 -16.61 -9.22 8.21
C SER A 109 -16.62 -10.32 7.12
N ALA A 110 -16.66 -11.57 7.56
CA ALA A 110 -16.86 -12.72 6.67
C ALA A 110 -18.29 -12.71 6.10
#